data_AF-A0A3M2CNB4-F1
#
_entry.id   AF-A0A3M2CNB4-F1
#
_cell.length_a   1.000
_cell.length_b   1.000
_cell.length_c   1.000
_cell.angle_alpha   90.00
_cell.angle_beta   90.00
_cell.angle_gamma   90.00
#
_symmetry.space_group_name_H-M   'P 1'
#
loop_
_entity.id
_entity.type
_entity.pdbx_description
1 polymer ?
#
loop_
_entity_poly.entity_id
_entity_poly.type
_entity_poly.pdbx_seq_one_letter_code
_entity_poly.pdbx_strand_id
1 'polypeptide(L)'
;MNYVSITPDQRSRMLGAIGVETIDELFEAIPAGSRFTGRLDLPPPASELELQRELDALARRNRGADQLACFMGAGSYDHFVPSFIDQLVSRGEFLTAYTPYQAEASQGALQAFFE
;
A
#
# COMPACT_ATOMS: atom_id res chain seq x y z
N MET A 1 7.13 2.25 -10.93
CA MET A 1 7.10 3.63 -10.38
C MET A 1 8.06 3.74 -9.20
N ASN A 2 8.75 4.86 -8.94
CA ASN A 2 9.63 4.95 -7.76
C ASN A 2 8.79 5.32 -6.53
N TYR A 3 8.79 4.47 -5.49
CA TYR A 3 8.01 4.69 -4.28
C TYR A 3 8.50 5.91 -3.49
N VAL A 4 9.82 6.11 -3.45
CA VAL A 4 10.42 7.30 -2.83
C VAL A 4 10.50 8.41 -3.87
N SER A 5 9.64 9.41 -3.73
CA SER A 5 9.59 10.58 -4.62
C SER A 5 10.70 11.61 -4.36
N ILE A 6 11.38 11.53 -3.20
CA ILE A 6 12.44 12.46 -2.80
C ILE A 6 13.69 12.25 -3.65
N THR A 7 14.11 13.30 -4.35
CA THR A 7 15.34 13.30 -5.16
C THR A 7 16.60 13.48 -4.31
N PRO A 8 17.80 13.11 -4.81
CA PRO A 8 19.06 13.37 -4.12
C PRO A 8 19.29 14.85 -3.79
N ASP A 9 18.90 15.77 -4.67
CA ASP A 9 18.98 17.22 -4.44
C ASP A 9 18.06 17.66 -3.30
N GLN A 10 16.80 17.23 -3.31
CA GLN A 10 15.86 17.51 -2.24
C GLN A 10 16.37 16.96 -0.90
N ARG A 11 16.92 15.74 -0.89
CA ARG A 11 17.52 15.14 0.29
C ARG A 11 18.66 16.00 0.84
N SER A 12 19.59 16.43 -0.01
CA SER A 12 20.71 17.29 0.39
C SER A 12 20.22 18.61 1.01
N ARG A 13 19.24 19.27 0.38
CA ARG A 13 18.64 20.50 0.91
C ARG A 13 17.93 20.29 2.25
N MET A 14 17.21 19.19 2.41
CA MET A 14 16.53 18.87 3.67
C MET A 14 17.52 18.59 4.79
N LEU A 15 18.59 17.83 4.53
CA LEU A 15 19.67 17.55 5.50
C LEU A 15 20.38 18.86 5.93
N GLY A 16 20.74 19.70 4.97
CA GLY A 16 21.34 21.01 5.25
C GLY A 16 20.42 21.94 6.05
N ALA A 17 19.10 21.89 5.83
CA ALA A 17 18.14 22.71 6.56
C ALA A 17 18.02 22.34 8.05
N ILE A 18 18.28 21.07 8.41
CA ILE A 18 18.25 20.58 9.80
C ILE A 18 19.66 20.44 10.40
N GLY A 19 20.71 20.76 9.63
CA GLY A 19 22.09 20.83 10.11
C GLY A 19 22.81 19.48 10.26
N VAL A 20 22.39 18.44 9.52
CA VAL A 20 23.09 17.14 9.48
C VAL A 20 23.68 16.88 8.10
N GLU A 21 24.72 16.05 8.02
CA GLU A 21 25.40 15.73 6.75
C GLU A 21 24.87 14.43 6.11
N THR A 22 24.46 13.48 6.94
CA THR A 22 24.04 12.14 6.52
C THR A 22 22.67 11.74 7.07
N ILE A 23 22.04 10.77 6.40
CA ILE A 23 20.79 10.16 6.89
C ILE A 23 21.03 9.38 8.20
N ASP A 24 22.23 8.82 8.38
CA ASP A 24 22.56 8.01 9.56
C ASP A 24 22.57 8.82 10.86
N GLU A 25 22.93 10.11 10.79
CA GLU A 25 22.84 11.06 11.92
C GLU A 25 21.41 11.21 12.46
N LEU A 26 20.38 11.04 11.60
CA LEU A 26 18.97 11.12 12.04
C LEU A 26 18.57 9.99 13.01
N PHE A 27 19.32 8.89 13.00
CA PHE A 27 19.04 7.72 13.83
C PHE A 27 19.83 7.72 15.15
N GLU A 28 20.61 8.76 15.45
CA GLU A 28 21.38 8.88 16.70
C GLU A 28 20.53 8.71 17.96
N ALA A 29 19.28 9.17 17.92
CA ALA A 29 18.31 9.04 19.01
C ALA A 29 17.95 7.57 19.35
N ILE A 30 18.18 6.62 18.45
CA ILE A 30 17.95 5.20 18.69
C ILE A 30 19.21 4.63 19.36
N PRO A 31 19.16 4.06 20.57
CA PRO A 31 20.33 3.46 21.22
C PRO A 31 21.01 2.42 20.33
N ALA A 32 22.35 2.45 20.23
CA ALA A 32 23.10 1.59 19.32
C ALA A 32 22.80 0.08 19.51
N GLY A 33 22.62 -0.36 20.75
CA GLY A 33 22.25 -1.76 21.06
C GLY A 33 20.86 -2.18 20.60
N SER A 34 19.99 -1.22 20.26
CA SER A 34 18.64 -1.47 19.72
C SER A 34 18.56 -1.37 18.20
N ARG A 35 19.65 -0.96 17.53
CA ARG A 35 19.69 -0.86 16.06
C ARG A 35 19.99 -2.22 15.46
N PHE A 36 19.21 -2.63 14.47
CA PHE A 36 19.51 -3.81 13.68
C PHE A 36 20.70 -3.52 12.75
N THR A 37 21.80 -4.26 12.88
CA THR A 37 23.03 -4.10 12.09
C THR A 37 23.22 -5.19 11.04
N GLY A 38 22.29 -6.15 10.98
CA GLY A 38 22.29 -7.21 9.97
C GLY A 38 21.74 -6.73 8.63
N ARG A 39 21.66 -7.67 7.69
CA ARG A 39 20.88 -7.51 6.46
C ARG A 39 19.56 -8.24 6.66
N LEU A 40 18.47 -7.66 6.19
CA LEU A 40 17.19 -8.36 6.15
C LEU A 40 17.34 -9.56 5.21
N ASP A 41 16.93 -10.74 5.68
CA ASP A 41 16.92 -11.97 4.89
C ASP A 41 15.69 -11.96 3.97
N LEU A 42 15.81 -11.20 2.87
CA LEU A 42 14.76 -11.00 1.88
C LEU A 42 15.25 -11.46 0.50
N PRO A 43 14.34 -11.93 -0.38
CA PRO A 43 14.67 -12.17 -1.77
C PRO A 43 15.24 -10.90 -2.44
N PRO A 44 15.97 -11.05 -3.56
CA PRO A 44 16.39 -9.93 -4.37
C PRO A 44 15.20 -9.05 -4.79
N PRO A 45 15.40 -7.74 -4.98
CA PRO A 45 14.32 -6.86 -5.44
C PRO A 45 13.86 -7.29 -6.83
N ALA A 46 12.55 -7.31 -7.03
CA ALA A 46 11.92 -7.56 -8.32
C ALA A 46 11.45 -6.22 -8.93
N SER A 47 11.49 -6.13 -10.26
CA SER A 47 10.74 -5.08 -10.96
C SER A 47 9.23 -5.29 -10.79
N GLU A 48 8.46 -4.23 -11.02
CA GLU A 48 7.00 -4.26 -10.97
C GLU A 48 6.40 -5.35 -11.88
N LEU A 49 6.97 -5.53 -13.08
CA LEU A 49 6.53 -6.55 -14.04
C LEU A 49 6.88 -7.98 -13.60
N GLU A 50 8.05 -8.18 -12.99
CA GLU A 50 8.44 -9.48 -12.46
C GLU A 50 7.55 -9.88 -11.28
N LEU A 51 7.32 -8.95 -10.35
CA LEU A 51 6.45 -9.16 -9.19
C LEU A 51 5.02 -9.49 -9.62
N GLN A 52 4.44 -8.75 -10.57
CA GLN A 52 3.09 -9.03 -11.07
C GLN A 52 2.98 -10.45 -11.64
N ARG A 53 3.94 -10.85 -12.47
CA ARG A 53 3.95 -12.20 -13.07
C ARG A 53 4.06 -13.31 -12.04
N GLU A 54 4.89 -13.10 -11.02
CA GLU A 54 5.07 -14.05 -9.92
C GLU A 54 3.78 -14.20 -9.12
N LEU A 55 3.16 -13.09 -8.71
CA LEU A 55 1.91 -13.09 -7.96
C LEU A 55 0.76 -13.71 -8.76
N ASP A 56 0.66 -13.40 -10.05
CA ASP A 56 -0.33 -14.02 -10.93
C ASP A 56 -0.13 -15.55 -11.04
N ALA A 57 1.13 -16.01 -11.10
CA ALA A 57 1.44 -17.44 -11.14
C ALA A 57 1.07 -18.15 -9.84
N LEU A 58 1.31 -17.51 -8.69
CA LEU A 58 0.89 -18.02 -7.39
C LEU A 58 -0.64 -18.07 -7.28
N ALA A 59 -1.33 -17.00 -7.69
CA ALA A 59 -2.79 -16.94 -7.64
C ALA A 59 -3.46 -18.03 -8.49
N ARG A 60 -2.90 -18.36 -9.67
CA ARG A 60 -3.38 -19.44 -10.55
C ARG A 60 -3.33 -20.85 -9.95
N ARG A 61 -2.64 -21.05 -8.82
CA ARG A 61 -2.64 -22.34 -8.12
C ARG A 61 -3.95 -22.57 -7.34
N ASN A 62 -4.72 -21.52 -7.10
CA ASN A 62 -6.03 -21.60 -6.45
C ASN A 62 -7.14 -21.93 -7.46
N ARG A 63 -8.24 -22.53 -6.98
CA ARG A 63 -9.50 -22.66 -7.73
C ARG A 63 -10.56 -21.80 -7.05
N GLY A 64 -10.83 -20.64 -7.62
CA GLY A 64 -11.77 -19.65 -7.08
C GLY A 64 -13.23 -19.86 -7.54
N ALA A 65 -14.10 -18.97 -7.11
CA ALA A 65 -15.53 -18.97 -7.46
C ALA A 65 -15.77 -18.82 -8.98
N ASP A 66 -14.87 -18.14 -9.70
CA ASP A 66 -14.93 -18.03 -11.17
C ASP A 66 -14.72 -19.37 -11.90
N GLN A 67 -14.16 -20.37 -11.22
CA GLN A 67 -13.86 -21.68 -11.80
C GLN A 67 -14.76 -22.79 -11.25
N LEU A 68 -15.36 -22.59 -10.08
CA LEU A 68 -16.14 -23.59 -9.37
C LEU A 68 -17.35 -22.94 -8.71
N ALA A 69 -18.52 -23.55 -8.82
CA ALA A 69 -19.68 -23.13 -8.04
C ALA A 69 -19.44 -23.44 -6.54
N CYS A 70 -19.58 -22.43 -5.68
CA CYS A 70 -19.44 -22.57 -4.23
C CYS A 70 -20.79 -22.38 -3.53
N PHE A 71 -21.33 -23.46 -2.94
CA PHE A 71 -22.59 -23.45 -2.20
C PHE A 71 -22.43 -23.69 -0.69
N MET A 72 -21.21 -23.54 -0.16
CA MET A 72 -20.94 -23.80 1.27
C MET A 72 -21.60 -22.77 2.21
N GLY A 73 -21.86 -21.55 1.74
CA GLY A 73 -22.53 -20.50 2.50
C GLY A 73 -21.74 -20.06 3.74
N ALA A 74 -22.38 -20.10 4.92
CA ALA A 74 -21.80 -19.67 6.20
C ALA A 74 -21.40 -18.18 6.28
N GLY A 75 -22.18 -17.30 5.63
CA GLY A 75 -21.98 -15.85 5.67
C GLY A 75 -21.15 -15.29 4.52
N SER A 76 -20.67 -16.14 3.60
CA SER A 76 -20.05 -15.72 2.34
C SER A 76 -20.76 -16.39 1.18
N TYR A 77 -21.18 -15.59 0.20
CA TYR A 77 -21.96 -16.04 -0.95
C TYR A 77 -21.42 -15.37 -2.20
N ASP A 78 -21.23 -16.18 -3.24
CA ASP A 78 -20.89 -15.67 -4.55
C ASP A 78 -22.03 -14.80 -5.09
N HIS A 79 -21.68 -13.62 -5.62
CA HIS A 79 -22.66 -12.65 -6.11
C HIS A 79 -22.05 -11.79 -7.21
N PHE A 80 -22.93 -11.28 -8.07
CA PHE A 80 -22.52 -10.38 -9.14
C PHE A 80 -22.04 -9.04 -8.59
N VAL A 81 -20.79 -8.68 -8.88
CA VAL A 81 -20.23 -7.35 -8.65
C VAL A 81 -20.35 -6.55 -9.95
N PRO A 82 -21.10 -5.43 -9.97
CA PRO A 82 -21.23 -4.60 -11.16
C PRO A 82 -19.88 -4.08 -11.67
N SER A 83 -19.68 -4.06 -12.98
CA SER A 83 -18.39 -3.72 -13.61
C SER A 83 -17.86 -2.32 -13.32
N PHE A 84 -18.71 -1.38 -12.88
CA PHE A 84 -18.29 -0.02 -12.54
C PHE A 84 -17.66 0.07 -11.14
N ILE A 85 -17.83 -0.95 -10.29
CA ILE A 85 -17.36 -0.93 -8.89
C ILE A 85 -15.84 -0.78 -8.84
N ASP A 86 -15.09 -1.48 -9.68
CA ASP A 86 -13.61 -1.36 -9.72
C ASP A 86 -13.17 0.08 -9.99
N GLN A 87 -13.84 0.77 -10.90
CA GLN A 87 -13.56 2.19 -11.19
C GLN A 87 -13.91 3.06 -9.99
N LEU A 88 -15.04 2.82 -9.33
CA LEU A 88 -15.47 3.58 -8.16
C LEU A 88 -14.49 3.42 -7.00
N VAL A 89 -14.11 2.20 -6.64
CA VAL A 89 -13.21 1.93 -5.51
C VAL A 89 -11.77 2.34 -5.80
N SER A 90 -11.36 2.44 -7.06
CA SER A 90 -10.02 2.94 -7.43
C SER A 90 -9.85 4.45 -7.27
N ARG A 91 -10.94 5.19 -7.03
CA ARG A 91 -10.88 6.65 -6.84
C ARG A 91 -10.15 6.99 -5.55
N GLY A 92 -9.30 8.02 -5.59
CA GLY A 92 -8.44 8.40 -4.46
C GLY A 92 -9.23 8.72 -3.18
N GLU A 93 -10.43 9.27 -3.32
CA GLU A 93 -11.33 9.61 -2.21
C GLU A 93 -11.84 8.37 -1.44
N PHE A 94 -11.81 7.19 -2.06
CA PHE A 94 -12.16 5.91 -1.43
C PHE A 94 -10.93 5.06 -1.11
N LEU A 95 -9.93 5.06 -1.99
CA LEU A 95 -8.77 4.17 -1.88
C LEU A 95 -7.67 4.70 -0.95
N THR A 96 -7.46 6.03 -0.94
CA THR A 96 -6.30 6.65 -0.27
C THR A 96 -6.69 7.56 0.90
N ALA A 97 -7.93 8.01 0.95
CA ALA A 97 -8.43 8.79 2.08
C ALA A 97 -8.40 7.95 3.36
N TYR A 98 -8.13 8.60 4.49
CA TYR A 98 -8.20 7.98 5.81
C TYR A 98 -9.49 8.39 6.53
N THR A 99 -9.57 8.13 7.84
CA THR A 99 -10.71 8.53 8.66
C THR A 99 -11.08 10.00 8.42
N PRO A 100 -12.36 10.31 8.12
CA PRO A 100 -12.80 11.64 7.68
C PRO A 100 -12.91 12.65 8.84
N TYR A 101 -11.80 12.91 9.54
CA TYR A 101 -11.73 13.89 10.64
C TYR A 101 -12.00 15.33 10.16
N GLN A 102 -11.70 15.64 8.89
CA GLN A 102 -12.05 16.91 8.25
C GLN A 102 -13.36 16.73 7.48
N ALA A 103 -14.48 16.86 8.18
CA ALA A 103 -15.80 16.52 7.66
C ALA A 103 -16.17 17.37 6.44
N GLU A 104 -15.83 18.66 6.44
CA GLU A 104 -16.10 19.63 5.37
C GLU A 104 -15.41 19.26 4.05
N ALA A 105 -14.27 18.57 4.13
CA ALA A 105 -13.52 18.08 2.98
C ALA A 105 -13.86 16.63 2.60
N SER A 106 -14.74 15.96 3.36
CA SER A 106 -14.96 14.50 3.26
C SER A 106 -16.43 14.11 3.12
N GLN A 107 -17.33 15.06 2.82
CA GLN A 107 -18.78 14.83 2.79
C GLN A 107 -19.20 13.66 1.87
N GLY A 108 -18.52 13.47 0.73
CA GLY A 108 -18.84 12.37 -0.19
C GLY A 108 -18.58 10.99 0.41
N ALA A 109 -17.44 10.78 1.08
CA ALA A 109 -17.12 9.53 1.75
C ALA A 109 -18.02 9.32 2.99
N LEU A 110 -18.27 10.38 3.76
CA LEU A 110 -19.17 10.33 4.91
C LEU A 110 -20.59 9.91 4.52
N GLN A 111 -21.12 10.46 3.42
CA GLN A 111 -22.41 10.04 2.91
C GLN A 111 -22.38 8.58 2.44
N ALA A 112 -21.35 8.18 1.68
CA ALA A 112 -21.23 6.80 1.19
C ALA A 112 -21.08 5.75 2.29
N PHE A 113 -20.52 6.11 3.45
CA PHE A 113 -20.43 5.20 4.62
C PHE A 113 -21.69 5.19 5.48
N PHE A 114 -22.51 6.24 5.40
CA PHE A 114 -23.78 6.31 6.13
C PHE A 114 -24.86 5.46 5.46
N GLU A 115 -24.91 5.46 4.12
CA GLU A 115 -25.82 4.63 3.30
C GLU A 115 -25.44 3.14 3.35
#